data_AF-A0A924TPZ2-F1
#
_entry.id   AF-A0A924TPZ2-F1
#
_cell.length_a   1.000
_cell.length_b   1.000
_cell.length_c   1.000
_cell.angle_alpha   90.00
_cell.angle_beta   90.00
_cell.angle_gamma   90.00
#
_symmetry.space_group_name_H-M   'P 1'
#
loop_
_entity.id
_entity.type
_entity.pdbx_description
1 polymer ?
#
loop_
_entity_poly.entity_id
_entity_poly.type
_entity_poly.pdbx_seq_one_letter_code
_entity_poly.pdbx_strand_id
1 'polypeptide(L)'
;MYAYTEFDRQFVHARAAQFRDQLARHLTGSLPDDDFKALRLQNGWYVQRHAPMLRVAVPYGVLSAAQLHQLAVIARQHDRGYGHFTTRQNLQYNWIPLTQAADVMDLLAAVDMHGTQTSGNCIRNIPADALAGVAADEIVDARPYCEVMRQWST
;
A
#
# COMPACT_ATOMS: atom_id res chain seq x y z
N MET A 1 6.80 -6.35 -16.35
CA MET A 1 6.16 -6.96 -15.16
C MET A 1 4.79 -6.33 -14.98
N TYR A 2 3.84 -7.00 -14.32
CA TYR A 2 2.38 -6.85 -14.46
C TYR A 2 1.91 -5.43 -14.81
N ALA A 3 1.26 -5.32 -15.97
CA ALA A 3 0.62 -4.09 -16.39
C ALA A 3 -0.80 -4.07 -15.81
N TYR A 4 -1.08 -3.08 -14.96
CA TYR A 4 -2.40 -2.90 -14.38
C TYR A 4 -3.43 -2.70 -15.49
N THR A 5 -4.42 -3.59 -15.52
CA THR A 5 -5.56 -3.49 -16.42
C THR A 5 -6.45 -2.32 -16.00
N GLU A 6 -7.36 -1.89 -16.88
CA GLU A 6 -8.34 -0.86 -16.51
C GLU A 6 -9.19 -1.28 -15.30
N PHE A 7 -9.54 -2.57 -15.22
CA PHE A 7 -10.23 -3.14 -14.07
C PHE A 7 -9.42 -2.96 -12.77
N ASP A 8 -8.13 -3.30 -12.78
CA ASP A 8 -7.26 -3.16 -11.60
C ASP A 8 -7.19 -1.71 -11.12
N ARG A 9 -7.08 -0.76 -12.06
CA ARG A 9 -7.06 0.67 -11.76
C ARG A 9 -8.37 1.14 -11.15
N GLN A 10 -9.49 0.80 -11.79
CA GLN A 10 -10.82 1.12 -11.28
C GLN A 10 -11.04 0.53 -9.87
N PHE A 11 -10.57 -0.69 -9.63
CA PHE A 11 -10.65 -1.33 -8.32
C PHE A 11 -9.86 -0.57 -7.25
N VAL A 12 -8.61 -0.20 -7.52
CA VAL A 12 -7.77 0.57 -6.58
C VAL A 12 -8.40 1.94 -6.28
N HIS A 13 -8.89 2.64 -7.29
CA HIS A 13 -9.59 3.92 -7.10
C HIS A 13 -10.90 3.77 -6.30
N ALA A 14 -11.70 2.75 -6.59
CA ALA A 14 -12.94 2.48 -5.85
C ALA A 14 -12.64 2.17 -4.37
N ARG A 15 -11.56 1.44 -4.08
CA ARG A 15 -11.09 1.16 -2.73
C ARG A 15 -10.63 2.42 -1.99
N ALA A 16 -9.92 3.33 -2.66
CA ALA A 16 -9.52 4.61 -2.08
C ALA A 16 -10.75 5.49 -1.76
N ALA A 17 -11.71 5.58 -2.68
CA ALA A 17 -12.97 6.29 -2.47
C ALA A 17 -13.81 5.69 -1.33
N GLN A 18 -13.88 4.36 -1.23
CA GLN A 18 -14.54 3.68 -0.11
C GLN A 18 -13.88 4.02 1.22
N PHE A 19 -12.55 4.02 1.29
CA PHE A 19 -11.84 4.38 2.52
C PHE A 19 -12.04 5.85 2.89
N ARG A 20 -12.13 6.75 1.91
CA ARG A 20 -12.45 8.16 2.13
C ARG A 20 -13.81 8.35 2.80
N ASP A 21 -14.85 7.66 2.32
CA ASP A 21 -16.19 7.67 2.96
C ASP A 21 -16.13 7.14 4.40
N GLN A 22 -15.45 6.02 4.61
CA GLN A 22 -15.28 5.41 5.95
C GLN A 22 -14.56 6.37 6.91
N LEU A 23 -13.49 7.02 6.46
CA LEU A 23 -12.77 8.00 7.25
C LEU A 23 -13.66 9.22 7.56
N ALA A 24 -14.41 9.74 6.60
CA ALA A 24 -15.31 10.88 6.82
C ALA A 24 -16.38 10.56 7.86
N ARG A 25 -16.98 9.35 7.79
CA ARG A 25 -17.93 8.87 8.79
C ARG A 25 -17.31 8.72 10.18
N HIS A 26 -16.06 8.25 10.24
CA HIS A 26 -15.34 8.14 11.50
C HIS A 26 -15.07 9.52 12.11
N LEU A 27 -14.58 10.48 11.30
CA LEU A 27 -14.29 11.84 11.74
C LEU A 27 -15.56 12.61 12.18
N THR A 28 -16.73 12.26 11.63
CA THR A 28 -18.03 12.82 12.04
C THR A 28 -18.67 12.09 13.23
N GLY A 29 -18.05 11.00 13.71
CA GLY A 29 -18.55 10.19 14.83
C GLY A 29 -19.65 9.20 14.46
N SER A 30 -20.02 9.09 13.18
CA SER A 30 -21.04 8.14 12.70
C SER A 30 -20.48 6.73 12.45
N LEU A 31 -19.17 6.54 12.58
CA LEU A 31 -18.50 5.24 12.57
C LEU A 31 -17.57 5.12 13.80
N PRO A 32 -17.94 4.29 14.80
CA PRO A 32 -17.14 4.10 16.01
C PRO A 32 -15.70 3.62 15.73
N ASP A 33 -14.77 3.91 16.65
CA ASP A 33 -13.36 3.54 16.48
C ASP A 33 -13.16 2.01 16.35
N ASP A 34 -13.89 1.20 17.10
CA ASP A 34 -13.77 -0.27 17.04
C ASP A 34 -14.15 -0.82 15.65
N ASP A 35 -15.18 -0.25 15.03
CA ASP A 35 -15.60 -0.62 13.67
C ASP A 35 -14.60 -0.09 12.63
N PHE A 36 -14.17 1.17 12.80
CA PHE A 36 -13.19 1.79 11.91
C PHE A 36 -11.82 1.10 11.97
N LYS A 37 -11.43 0.55 13.12
CA LYS A 37 -10.16 -0.15 13.34
C LYS A 37 -9.96 -1.27 12.33
N ALA A 38 -10.97 -2.11 12.11
CA ALA A 38 -10.88 -3.19 11.13
C ALA A 38 -10.69 -2.64 9.70
N LEU A 39 -11.44 -1.60 9.35
CA LEU A 39 -11.43 -0.99 8.01
C LEU A 39 -10.09 -0.30 7.70
N ARG A 40 -9.55 0.47 8.64
CA ARG A 40 -8.24 1.12 8.44
C ARG A 40 -7.10 0.10 8.40
N LEU A 41 -7.18 -0.97 9.21
CA LEU A 41 -6.17 -2.04 9.17
C LEU A 41 -6.17 -2.74 7.81
N GLN A 42 -7.32 -3.01 7.20
CA GLN A 42 -7.39 -3.60 5.85
C GLN A 42 -6.76 -2.72 4.77
N ASN A 43 -6.67 -1.41 5.00
CA ASN A 43 -6.05 -0.43 4.10
C ASN A 43 -4.62 -0.05 4.48
N GLY A 44 -4.00 -0.79 5.41
CA GLY A 44 -2.60 -0.61 5.79
C GLY A 44 -2.33 0.45 6.85
N TRP A 45 -3.38 0.98 7.49
CA TRP A 45 -3.29 2.04 8.50
C TRP A 45 -3.33 1.50 9.93
N TYR A 46 -2.22 1.66 10.64
CA TYR A 46 -2.05 1.32 12.05
C TYR A 46 -1.88 2.56 12.90
N VAL A 47 -2.85 2.89 13.75
CA VAL A 47 -2.65 3.93 14.77
C VAL A 47 -1.74 3.38 15.87
N GLN A 48 -0.50 3.84 15.92
CA GLN A 48 0.43 3.58 17.02
C GLN A 48 0.17 4.59 18.15
N ARG A 49 0.84 4.42 19.30
CA ARG A 49 0.69 5.30 20.47
C ARG A 49 0.93 6.79 20.16
N HIS A 50 1.80 7.10 19.19
CA HIS A 50 2.21 8.48 18.90
C HIS A 50 1.69 9.03 17.56
N ALA A 51 1.50 8.17 16.55
CA ALA A 51 1.01 8.58 15.23
C ALA A 51 0.52 7.37 14.42
N PRO A 52 -0.27 7.58 13.36
CA PRO A 52 -0.60 6.55 12.39
C PRO A 52 0.62 6.14 11.55
N MET A 53 0.76 4.83 11.35
CA MET A 53 1.67 4.22 10.40
C MET A 53 0.88 3.71 9.20
N LEU A 54 1.32 4.08 8.00
CA LEU A 54 0.82 3.55 6.73
C LEU A 54 1.86 2.58 6.18
N ARG A 55 1.41 1.37 5.83
CA ARG A 55 2.19 0.43 5.02
C ARG A 55 1.67 0.39 3.60
N VAL A 56 2.53 0.73 2.65
CA VAL A 56 2.27 0.68 1.21
C VAL A 56 2.70 -0.67 0.66
N ALA A 57 1.85 -1.30 -0.14
CA ALA A 57 2.14 -2.55 -0.82
C ALA A 57 3.13 -2.30 -1.96
N VAL A 58 4.21 -3.08 -2.00
CA VAL A 58 5.15 -3.13 -3.12
C VAL A 58 5.29 -4.59 -3.53
N PRO A 59 4.38 -5.08 -4.40
CA PRO A 59 4.39 -6.47 -4.84
C PRO A 59 5.77 -6.90 -5.32
N TYR A 60 6.26 -8.02 -4.80
CA TYR A 60 7.54 -8.65 -5.18
C TYR A 60 8.73 -7.68 -5.30
N GLY A 61 8.69 -6.58 -4.53
CA GLY A 61 9.76 -5.58 -4.46
C GLY A 61 9.97 -4.74 -5.71
N VAL A 62 9.01 -4.71 -6.65
CA VAL A 62 9.17 -3.98 -7.91
C VAL A 62 8.42 -2.67 -7.91
N LEU A 63 9.14 -1.61 -8.28
CA LEU A 63 8.64 -0.24 -8.42
C LEU A 63 9.07 0.34 -9.76
N SER A 64 8.17 1.09 -10.38
CA SER A 64 8.51 2.00 -11.46
C SER A 64 9.09 3.32 -10.92
N ALA A 65 9.79 4.07 -11.77
CA ALA A 65 10.26 5.41 -11.42
C ALA A 65 9.10 6.34 -11.03
N ALA A 66 7.97 6.28 -11.73
CA ALA A 66 6.78 7.08 -11.42
C ALA A 66 6.23 6.80 -10.02
N GLN A 67 6.14 5.51 -9.64
CA GLN A 67 5.74 5.09 -8.30
C GLN A 67 6.72 5.60 -7.24
N LEU A 68 8.03 5.45 -7.46
CA LEU A 68 9.03 5.95 -6.52
C LEU A 68 8.97 7.48 -6.35
N HIS A 69 8.73 8.22 -7.43
CA HIS A 69 8.51 9.67 -7.37
C HIS A 69 7.28 10.03 -6.54
N GLN A 70 6.16 9.32 -6.72
CA GLN A 70 4.93 9.55 -5.97
C GLN A 70 5.11 9.24 -4.48
N LEU A 71 5.82 8.16 -4.14
CA LEU A 71 6.22 7.89 -2.75
C LEU A 71 7.03 9.07 -2.18
N ALA A 72 8.01 9.59 -2.91
CA ALA A 72 8.79 10.73 -2.46
C ALA A 72 7.94 12.01 -2.26
N VAL A 73 6.91 12.23 -3.09
CA VAL A 73 5.92 13.31 -2.90
C VAL A 73 5.17 13.13 -1.57
N ILE A 74 4.64 11.93 -1.32
CA ILE A 74 3.92 11.61 -0.07
C ILE A 74 4.83 11.83 1.13
N ALA A 75 6.07 11.34 1.09
CA ALA A 75 7.04 11.51 2.16
C ALA A 75 7.27 12.98 2.51
N ARG A 76 7.43 13.86 1.52
CA ARG A 76 7.71 15.29 1.72
C ARG A 76 6.49 16.11 2.15
N GLN A 77 5.30 15.77 1.66
CA GLN A 77 4.10 16.59 1.86
C GLN A 77 3.25 16.13 3.04
N HIS A 78 3.23 14.83 3.35
CA HIS A 78 2.33 14.23 4.33
C HIS A 78 3.05 13.57 5.51
N ASP A 79 4.32 13.20 5.35
CA ASP A 79 5.17 12.66 6.43
C ASP A 79 6.36 13.62 6.68
N ARG A 80 7.50 13.13 7.16
CA ARG A 80 8.66 13.89 7.61
C ARG A 80 9.82 13.91 6.60
N GLY A 81 9.54 13.67 5.33
CA GLY A 81 10.53 13.65 4.24
C GLY A 81 11.25 12.32 4.04
N TYR A 82 10.84 11.24 4.72
CA TYR A 82 11.44 9.92 4.58
C TYR A 82 10.38 8.79 4.66
N GLY A 83 10.73 7.64 4.11
CA GLY A 83 9.97 6.40 4.20
C GLY A 83 10.91 5.23 4.47
N HIS A 84 10.37 4.11 4.96
CA HIS A 84 11.19 2.95 5.35
C HIS A 84 10.84 1.75 4.48
N PHE A 85 11.81 1.25 3.73
CA PHE A 85 11.69 -0.07 3.14
C PHE A 85 11.74 -1.13 4.24
N THR A 86 10.90 -2.15 4.09
CA THR A 86 10.71 -3.19 5.08
C THR A 86 11.41 -4.47 4.65
N THR A 87 11.63 -5.39 5.59
CA THR A 87 12.16 -6.74 5.30
C THR A 87 11.24 -7.58 4.42
N ARG A 88 9.98 -7.16 4.19
CA ARG A 88 9.05 -7.75 3.24
C ARG A 88 8.88 -6.91 1.97
N GLN A 89 9.89 -6.09 1.63
CA GLN A 89 9.95 -5.26 0.42
C GLN A 89 8.87 -4.18 0.27
N ASN A 90 7.95 -4.02 1.22
CA ASN A 90 7.01 -2.89 1.29
C ASN A 90 7.70 -1.58 1.71
N LEU A 91 6.97 -0.46 1.64
CA LEU A 91 7.34 0.84 2.22
C LEU A 91 6.44 1.22 3.41
N GLN A 92 6.99 1.88 4.42
CA GLN A 92 6.25 2.42 5.58
C GLN A 92 6.50 3.90 5.84
N TYR A 93 5.41 4.59 6.15
CA TYR A 93 5.32 5.94 6.69
C TYR A 93 4.83 5.87 8.13
N ASN A 94 5.30 6.74 9.02
CA ASN A 94 5.04 6.61 10.46
C ASN A 94 4.43 7.85 11.11
N TRP A 95 4.24 8.94 10.36
CA TRP A 95 3.84 10.22 10.95
C TRP A 95 2.69 10.91 10.21
N ILE A 96 2.07 10.25 9.24
CA ILE A 96 0.97 10.84 8.48
C ILE A 96 -0.27 10.96 9.38
N PRO A 97 -0.83 12.18 9.57
CA PRO A 97 -2.03 12.38 10.36
C PRO A 97 -3.21 11.60 9.78
N LEU A 98 -4.06 11.02 10.64
CA LEU A 98 -5.20 10.21 10.20
C LEU A 98 -6.18 11.01 9.33
N THR A 99 -6.31 12.32 9.58
CA THR A 99 -7.15 13.23 8.78
C THR A 99 -6.70 13.38 7.33
N GLN A 100 -5.43 13.08 7.02
CA GLN A 100 -4.87 13.10 5.67
C GLN A 100 -4.82 11.70 5.03
N ALA A 101 -5.26 10.66 5.74
CA ALA A 101 -5.07 9.29 5.30
C ALA A 101 -5.75 9.00 3.95
N ALA A 102 -6.97 9.53 3.74
CA ALA A 102 -7.68 9.36 2.47
C ALA A 102 -6.99 10.06 1.30
N ASP A 103 -6.43 11.25 1.51
CA ASP A 103 -5.69 11.98 0.45
C ASP A 103 -4.45 11.21 0.02
N VAL A 104 -3.74 10.60 0.97
CA VAL A 104 -2.59 9.75 0.66
C VAL A 104 -3.00 8.48 -0.09
N MET A 105 -4.17 7.91 0.20
CA MET A 105 -4.68 6.75 -0.56
C MET A 105 -4.98 7.12 -2.02
N ASP A 106 -5.52 8.31 -2.29
CA ASP A 106 -5.77 8.80 -3.65
C ASP A 106 -4.45 9.05 -4.40
N LEU A 107 -3.43 9.61 -3.72
CA LEU A 107 -2.10 9.79 -4.30
C LEU A 107 -1.44 8.46 -4.67
N LEU A 108 -1.61 7.41 -3.86
CA LEU A 108 -1.13 6.08 -4.19
C LEU A 108 -1.91 5.50 -5.39
N ALA A 109 -3.23 5.63 -5.39
CA ALA A 109 -4.08 5.13 -6.47
C ALA A 109 -3.74 5.74 -7.83
N ALA A 110 -3.33 7.02 -7.86
CA ALA A 110 -2.90 7.72 -9.08
C ALA A 110 -1.70 7.08 -9.80
N VAL A 111 -0.95 6.21 -9.12
CA VAL A 111 0.19 5.46 -9.68
C VAL A 111 0.04 3.94 -9.48
N ASP A 112 -1.20 3.47 -9.42
CA ASP A 112 -1.59 2.07 -9.30
C ASP A 112 -1.11 1.39 -7.99
N MET A 113 -0.82 2.18 -6.95
CA MET A 113 -0.37 1.69 -5.64
C MET A 113 -1.49 1.69 -4.59
N HIS A 114 -1.35 0.88 -3.55
CA HIS A 114 -2.32 0.81 -2.45
C HIS A 114 -1.69 0.31 -1.14
N GLY A 115 -2.41 0.48 -0.02
CA GLY A 115 -2.09 -0.14 1.27
C GLY A 115 -2.88 -1.42 1.59
N THR A 116 -3.74 -1.87 0.67
CA THR A 116 -4.64 -3.01 0.85
C THR A 116 -3.90 -4.29 1.22
N GLN A 117 -4.42 -5.04 2.20
CA GLN A 117 -3.87 -6.33 2.67
C GLN A 117 -2.40 -6.29 3.15
N THR A 118 -1.86 -5.12 3.46
CA THR A 118 -0.51 -5.01 4.06
C THR A 118 -0.51 -5.33 5.57
N SER A 119 -1.67 -5.71 6.11
CA SER A 119 -2.07 -5.72 7.50
C SER A 119 -3.29 -6.62 7.72
N GLY A 120 -3.70 -6.83 8.98
CA GLY A 120 -4.86 -7.67 9.31
C GLY A 120 -4.59 -9.17 9.16
N ASN A 121 -5.64 -9.98 9.31
CA ASN A 121 -5.55 -11.44 9.20
C ASN A 121 -5.72 -11.88 7.73
N CYS A 122 -4.69 -11.68 6.92
CA CYS A 122 -4.67 -12.03 5.50
C CYS A 122 -3.25 -12.40 5.04
N ILE A 123 -3.15 -12.91 3.81
CA ILE A 123 -1.86 -13.07 3.12
C ILE A 123 -1.25 -11.68 2.92
N ARG A 124 0.06 -11.58 3.20
CA ARG A 124 0.83 -10.32 3.12
C ARG A 124 1.67 -10.30 1.85
N ASN A 125 2.44 -9.23 1.66
CA ASN A 125 3.31 -9.08 0.49
C ASN A 125 4.13 -10.33 0.18
N ILE A 126 4.17 -10.72 -1.09
CA ILE A 126 4.92 -11.86 -1.60
C ILE A 126 6.25 -11.30 -2.13
N PRO A 127 7.39 -11.54 -1.45
CA PRO A 127 8.66 -11.02 -1.89
C PRO A 127 9.26 -11.88 -3.03
N ALA A 128 10.12 -11.27 -3.83
CA ALA A 128 10.98 -11.95 -4.81
C ALA A 128 12.45 -11.56 -4.58
N ASP A 129 13.39 -12.26 -5.21
CA ASP A 129 14.79 -11.83 -5.22
C ASP A 129 14.89 -10.41 -5.83
N ALA A 130 15.70 -9.54 -5.22
CA ALA A 130 15.91 -8.18 -5.69
C ALA A 130 16.61 -8.12 -7.05
N LEU A 131 17.32 -9.19 -7.43
CA LEU A 131 18.00 -9.34 -8.71
C LEU A 131 17.24 -10.26 -9.68
N ALA A 132 16.00 -10.65 -9.37
CA ALA A 132 15.24 -11.55 -10.24
C ALA A 132 15.04 -10.97 -11.66
N GLY A 133 15.31 -11.80 -12.67
CA GLY A 133 15.33 -11.47 -14.09
C GLY A 133 16.65 -10.89 -14.62
N VAL A 134 17.67 -10.68 -13.76
CA VAL A 134 18.98 -10.16 -14.17
C VAL A 134 20.18 -10.85 -13.51
N ALA A 135 19.97 -11.60 -12.43
CA ALA A 135 21.03 -12.35 -11.77
C ALA A 135 21.61 -13.44 -12.70
N ALA A 136 22.95 -13.51 -12.80
CA ALA A 136 23.63 -14.44 -13.70
C ALA A 136 23.48 -15.92 -13.29
N ASP A 137 23.22 -16.14 -12.01
CA ASP A 137 23.00 -17.45 -11.37
C ASP A 137 21.51 -17.76 -11.16
N GLU A 138 20.61 -16.95 -11.73
CA GLU A 138 19.17 -17.19 -11.65
C GLU A 138 18.78 -18.49 -12.37
N ILE A 139 18.20 -19.44 -11.63
CA ILE A 139 17.64 -20.66 -12.20
C ILE A 139 16.33 -20.36 -12.93
N VAL A 140 15.50 -19.48 -12.36
CA VAL A 140 14.20 -19.07 -12.91
C VAL A 140 13.79 -17.70 -12.37
N ASP A 141 13.22 -16.87 -13.22
CA ASP A 141 12.58 -15.62 -12.80
C ASP A 141 11.34 -15.92 -11.95
N ALA A 142 11.41 -15.59 -10.65
CA ALA A 142 10.34 -15.83 -9.69
C ALA A 142 9.14 -14.87 -9.87
N ARG A 143 9.32 -13.73 -10.54
CA ARG A 143 8.36 -12.62 -10.55
C ARG A 143 6.98 -13.00 -11.15
N PRO A 144 6.89 -13.80 -12.24
CA PRO A 144 5.61 -14.29 -12.74
C PRO A 144 4.83 -15.15 -11.73
N TYR A 145 5.51 -15.98 -10.95
CA TYR A 145 4.87 -16.81 -9.92
C TYR A 145 4.39 -15.97 -8.74
N CYS A 146 5.18 -14.98 -8.33
CA CYS A 146 4.77 -14.01 -7.33
C CYS A 146 3.53 -13.23 -7.75
N GLU A 147 3.43 -12.86 -9.03
CA GLU A 147 2.24 -12.17 -9.56
C GLU A 147 0.99 -13.06 -9.54
N VAL A 148 1.09 -14.33 -9.94
CA VAL A 148 -0.05 -15.28 -9.87
C VAL A 148 -0.51 -15.46 -8.41
N MET A 149 0.44 -15.65 -7.49
CA MET A 149 0.12 -15.76 -6.06
C MET A 149 -0.51 -14.48 -5.50
N ARG A 150 -0.04 -13.30 -5.95
CA ARG A 150 -0.61 -12.00 -5.56
C ARG A 150 -2.07 -11.92 -5.98
N GLN A 151 -2.38 -12.18 -7.25
CA GLN A 151 -3.74 -12.15 -7.78
C GLN A 151 -4.67 -13.14 -7.09
N TRP A 152 -4.18 -14.34 -6.76
CA TRP A 152 -4.99 -15.32 -6.01
C TRP A 152 -5.30 -14.86 -4.58
N SER A 153 -4.40 -14.09 -3.97
CA SER A 153 -4.49 -13.67 -2.58
C SER A 153 -5.21 -12.34 -2.33
N THR A 154 -5.44 -11.53 -3.38
CA THR A 154 -5.98 -10.17 -3.34
C THR A 154 -7.39 -10.12 -3.89
#